data_AF-A0A7Y2FU33-F1
#
_entry.id   AF-A0A7Y2FU33-F1
#
_cell.length_a   1.000
_cell.length_b   1.000
_cell.length_c   1.000
_cell.angle_alpha   90.00
_cell.angle_beta   90.00
_cell.angle_gamma   90.00
#
_symmetry.space_group_name_H-M   'P 1'
#
loop_
_entity.id
_entity.type
_entity.pdbx_description
1 polymer ?
#
loop_
_entity_poly.entity_id
_entity_poly.type
_entity_poly.pdbx_seq_one_letter_code
_entity_poly.pdbx_strand_id
1 'polypeptide(L)' 'MQLDGSCHCGAVRFSCDAYAPVPYLRCYCSICRKTGGGGGYAINLGAKTETLKVTGAS' A
#
# COMPACT_ATOMS: atom_id res chain seq x y z
N MET A 1 -3.99 -11.47 -7.02
CA MET A 1 -4.14 -11.77 -5.58
C MET A 1 -4.82 -10.59 -4.96
N GLN A 2 -5.87 -10.81 -4.17
CA GLN A 2 -6.54 -9.68 -3.53
C GLN A 2 -5.69 -9.14 -2.38
N LEU A 3 -5.46 -7.83 -2.37
CA LEU A 3 -4.85 -7.09 -1.27
C LEU A 3 -5.91 -6.26 -0.58
N ASP A 4 -5.90 -6.29 0.75
CA ASP A 4 -6.73 -5.47 1.61
C ASP A 4 -5.85 -4.63 2.53
N GLY A 5 -6.24 -3.38 2.77
CA GLY A 5 -5.48 -2.49 3.63
C GLY A 5 -6.28 -1.29 4.13
N SER A 6 -5.67 -0.53 5.02
CA SER A 6 -6.27 0.69 5.59
C SER A 6 -5.21 1.75 5.90
N CYS A 7 -5.65 2.98 6.09
CA CYS A 7 -4.79 3.99 6.71
C CYS A 7 -4.56 3.64 8.19
N HIS A 8 -3.58 4.31 8.82
CA HIS A 8 -3.18 4.00 10.20
C HIS A 8 -4.31 4.16 11.22
N CYS A 9 -5.17 5.16 11.06
CA CYS A 9 -6.32 5.38 11.94
C CYS A 9 -7.55 4.53 11.59
N GLY A 10 -7.52 3.78 10.48
CA GLY A 10 -8.61 2.92 10.04
C GLY A 10 -9.81 3.65 9.41
N ALA A 11 -9.80 4.99 9.33
CA ALA A 11 -10.87 5.77 8.72
C ALA A 11 -11.05 5.45 7.22
N VAL A 12 -9.95 5.20 6.52
CA VAL A 12 -9.93 4.83 5.10
C VAL A 12 -9.53 3.35 4.98
N ARG A 13 -10.28 2.60 4.17
CA ARG A 13 -9.97 1.20 3.80
C ARG A 13 -9.93 1.06 2.29
N PHE A 14 -9.09 0.15 1.79
CA PHE A 14 -8.99 -0.14 0.37
C PHE A 14 -8.86 -1.64 0.11
N SER A 15 -9.25 -2.05 -1.11
CA SER A 15 -8.99 -3.38 -1.66
C SER A 15 -8.59 -3.27 -3.14
N CYS A 16 -7.67 -4.10 -3.62
CA CYS A 16 -7.29 -4.17 -5.03
C CYS A 16 -6.66 -5.51 -5.42
N ASP A 17 -6.68 -5.84 -6.71
CA ASP A 17 -5.98 -7.00 -7.24
C ASP A 17 -4.50 -6.68 -7.52
N ALA A 18 -3.62 -7.36 -6.78
CA ALA A 18 -2.19 -7.40 -7.05
C ALA A 18 -1.84 -8.41 -8.13
N TYR A 19 -1.01 -7.97 -9.07
CA TYR A 19 -0.34 -8.83 -10.05
C TYR A 19 1.05 -9.27 -9.59
N ALA A 20 1.66 -8.54 -8.66
CA ALA A 20 3.01 -8.82 -8.18
C ALA A 20 3.00 -9.93 -7.09
N PRO A 21 3.89 -10.93 -7.18
CA PRO A 21 4.00 -11.98 -6.18
C PRO A 21 4.59 -11.45 -4.85
N VAL A 22 4.12 -12.04 -3.75
CA VAL A 22 4.60 -11.82 -2.38
C VAL A 22 5.94 -12.57 -2.20
N PRO A 23 6.95 -12.03 -1.47
CA PRO A 23 6.88 -10.88 -0.59
C PRO A 23 7.46 -9.60 -1.21
N TYR A 24 6.61 -8.58 -1.19
CA TYR A 24 6.88 -7.15 -1.28
C TYR A 24 8.35 -6.67 -1.30
N LEU A 25 8.59 -5.64 -2.10
CA LEU A 25 9.89 -4.97 -2.17
C LEU A 25 10.00 -3.88 -1.08
N ARG A 26 11.09 -3.90 -0.32
CA ARG A 26 11.47 -2.76 0.52
C ARG A 26 11.98 -1.65 -0.39
N CYS A 27 11.25 -0.53 -0.43
CA CYS A 27 11.64 0.63 -1.21
C CYS A 27 12.37 1.65 -0.33
N TYR A 28 13.58 1.98 -0.75
CA TYR A 28 14.45 2.96 -0.10
C TYR A 28 14.52 4.28 -0.86
N CYS A 29 13.65 4.53 -1.85
CA CYS A 29 13.67 5.80 -2.55
C CYS A 29 13.34 6.96 -1.58
N SER A 30 13.78 8.17 -1.92
CA SER A 30 13.60 9.35 -1.06
C SER A 30 12.13 9.66 -0.75
N ILE A 31 11.20 9.29 -1.64
CA ILE A 31 9.76 9.44 -1.44
C ILE A 31 9.27 8.47 -0.36
N CYS A 32 9.54 7.18 -0.54
CA CYS A 32 9.10 6.12 0.38
C CYS A 32 9.73 6.24 1.77
N ARG A 33 10.99 6.66 1.89
CA ARG A 33 11.62 6.84 3.20
C ARG A 33 11.03 7.99 4.01
N LYS A 34 10.48 9.03 3.36
CA LYS A 34 9.82 10.14 4.05
C LYS A 34 8.50 9.73 4.69
N THR A 35 7.79 8.76 4.08
CA THR A 35 6.49 8.29 4.56
C THR A 35 6.59 7.06 5.47
N GLY A 36 7.71 6.33 5.40
CA GLY A 36 7.98 5.18 6.26
C GLY A 36 8.31 5.57 7.70
N GLY A 37 7.94 4.72 8.66
CA GLY A 37 8.31 4.85 10.07
C GLY A 37 9.78 4.45 10.35
N GLY A 38 10.06 3.99 11.57
CA GLY A 38 11.43 3.76 12.08
C GLY A 38 12.31 2.76 11.31
N GLY A 39 11.78 2.01 10.35
CA GLY A 39 12.54 1.04 9.55
C GLY A 39 13.39 1.65 8.42
N GLY A 40 13.22 2.93 8.08
CA GLY A 40 14.01 3.58 7.01
C GLY A 40 13.69 3.08 5.59
N TYR A 41 12.56 2.41 5.42
CA TYR A 41 11.99 1.98 4.12
C TYR A 41 10.46 1.93 4.21
N ALA A 42 9.80 1.87 3.06
CA ALA A 42 8.40 1.50 2.95
C ALA A 42 8.24 0.21 2.14
N ILE A 43 7.06 -0.40 2.24
CA ILE A 43 6.66 -1.57 1.46
C ILE A 43 6.11 -1.07 0.11
N ASN A 44 6.77 -1.40 -0.99
CA ASN A 44 6.26 -1.14 -2.33
C ASN A 44 5.36 -2.30 -2.77
N LEU A 45 4.14 -1.96 -3.19
CA LEU A 45 3.12 -2.89 -3.63
C LEU A 45 2.73 -2.56 -5.08
N GLY A 46 2.65 -3.58 -5.93
CA GLY A 46 2.18 -3.46 -7.31
C GLY A 46 0.79 -4.05 -7.47
N ALA A 47 -0.18 -3.22 -7.85
CA ALA A 47 -1.57 -3.61 -8.04
C ALA A 47 -2.20 -2.96 -9.28
N LYS A 48 -3.31 -3.53 -9.74
CA LYS A 48 -4.10 -3.06 -10.88
C LYS A 48 -5.00 -1.91 -10.46
N THR A 49 -4.74 -0.72 -10.98
CA THR A 49 -5.47 0.51 -10.64
C THR A 49 -6.97 0.38 -10.88
N GLU A 50 -7.38 -0.26 -11.98
CA GLU A 50 -8.78 -0.45 -12.37
C GLU A 50 -9.60 -1.29 -11.38
N THR A 51 -8.93 -2.02 -10.48
CA THR A 51 -9.57 -2.86 -9.46
C THR A 51 -9.63 -2.18 -8.09
N LEU A 52 -9.07 -0.98 -7.95
CA LEU A 52 -8.99 -0.27 -6.68
C LEU A 52 -10.38 0.16 -6.22
N LYS A 53 -10.75 -0.29 -5.02
CA LYS A 53 -11.94 0.19 -4.30
C LYS A 53 -11.49 0.84 -3.00
N VAL A 54 -12.02 2.03 -2.70
CA VAL A 54 -11.70 2.79 -1.49
C VAL A 54 -13.00 3.16 -0.77
N THR A 55 -12.99 3.06 0.56
CA THR A 55 -14.10 3.47 1.43
C THR A 55 -13.57 4.35 2.56
N GLY A 56 -14.40 5.29 3.04
CA GLY A 56 -14.08 6.10 4.21
C GLY A 56 -13.30 7.40 3.96
N ALA A 57 -13.44 7.99 2.77
CA ALA A 57 -13.00 9.35 2.50
C ALA A 57 -14.19 10.31 2.59
N SER A 58 -14.11 11.28 3.50
CA SER A 58 -15.02 12.43 3.61
C SER A 58 -14.37 13.66 3.02
#